data_AF-A0A7V1FTM5-F1
#
_entry.id   AF-A0A7V1FTM5-F1
#
_cell.length_a   1.000
_cell.length_b   1.000
_cell.length_c   1.000
_cell.angle_alpha   90.00
_cell.angle_beta   90.00
_cell.angle_gamma   90.00
#
_symmetry.space_group_name_H-M   'P 1'
#
loop_
_entity.id
_entity.type
_entity.pdbx_description
1 polymer ?
#
loop_
_entity_poly.entity_id
_entity_poly.type
_entity_poly.pdbx_seq_one_letter_code
_entity_poly.pdbx_strand_id
1 'polypeptide(L)'
;QTVIEHIEVYSNFDDGYEWFGGTVRTKWLVSAFCADDGFDWDMGFRGKGQFWFSVQGTDEAGRGGEHDGGDDCETCQPYTLTEVSNATYIGSGQYTSPLPGGDGNDLAIIFRDNSGGFYYNSIFTDFSQSGINIEDLASGEDSRSRLENGDLKLENNFWWGFGDGNVLDSIAKQDFVASYLDGTGNNFIQNPQINNISRDETSSLDPRPNPTGPAANGANVPSDPFFTQVNYYGAFDPNAGLWTQGWTALSQEGITDVNETKFIGAPETFKLSQNYPNPFNPSTKIAFSVQKDSKVKLTVTNILGQVVAVLINGQRPGGKYEVNFDAQNLPSGIYIYTLEAGSMVISKKMTLLK
;
A
#
# COMPACT_ATOMS: atom_id res chain seq x y z
N GLN A 1 13.06 12.61 8.57
CA GLN A 1 12.26 11.39 8.72
C GLN A 1 12.33 10.61 7.43
N THR A 2 12.48 9.30 7.54
CA THR A 2 12.49 8.40 6.38
C THR A 2 11.06 8.21 5.87
N VAL A 3 10.87 8.35 4.56
CA VAL A 3 9.59 8.11 3.89
C VAL A 3 9.79 6.99 2.89
N ILE A 4 8.92 5.99 2.93
CA ILE A 4 8.93 4.82 2.04
C ILE A 4 7.60 4.76 1.30
N GLU A 5 7.65 4.63 -0.02
CA GLU A 5 6.45 4.71 -0.85
C GLU A 5 6.51 3.70 -1.99
N HIS A 6 5.33 3.21 -2.41
CA HIS A 6 5.20 2.28 -3.54
C HIS A 6 5.99 0.99 -3.36
N ILE A 7 5.67 0.27 -2.28
CA ILE A 7 6.18 -1.09 -2.05
C ILE A 7 5.00 -2.05 -2.12
N GLU A 8 5.28 -3.21 -2.68
CA GLU A 8 4.40 -4.36 -2.62
C GLU A 8 5.19 -5.54 -2.08
N VAL A 9 4.57 -6.26 -1.16
CA VAL A 9 4.94 -7.62 -0.78
C VAL A 9 3.85 -8.53 -1.32
N TYR A 10 4.28 -9.52 -2.10
CA TYR A 10 3.40 -10.37 -2.91
C TYR A 10 3.77 -11.84 -2.70
N SER A 11 2.82 -12.62 -2.21
CA SER A 11 2.93 -14.08 -2.09
C SER A 11 4.18 -14.59 -1.36
N ASN A 12 4.56 -13.98 -0.23
CA ASN A 12 5.54 -14.56 0.69
C ASN A 12 4.84 -15.47 1.73
N PHE A 13 5.65 -16.27 2.43
CA PHE A 13 5.19 -17.19 3.47
C PHE A 13 5.12 -16.57 4.87
N ASP A 14 5.29 -15.26 4.95
CA ASP A 14 5.55 -14.50 6.18
C ASP A 14 4.72 -13.21 6.09
N ASP A 15 4.86 -12.29 7.04
CA ASP A 15 4.11 -11.05 7.04
C ASP A 15 4.34 -10.20 5.79
N GLY A 16 3.32 -9.46 5.39
CA GLY A 16 3.45 -8.45 4.35
C GLY A 16 4.37 -7.32 4.78
N TYR A 17 4.17 -6.78 5.97
CA TYR A 17 5.02 -5.76 6.57
C TYR A 17 5.04 -5.94 8.08
N GLU A 18 6.22 -5.87 8.67
CA GLU A 18 6.40 -5.92 10.12
C GLU A 18 7.40 -4.81 10.53
N TRP A 19 7.02 -4.00 11.53
CA TRP A 19 7.83 -2.87 11.98
C TRP A 19 8.32 -3.04 13.42
N PHE A 20 9.60 -3.36 13.58
CA PHE A 20 10.27 -3.37 14.88
C PHE A 20 10.78 -1.98 15.27
N GLY A 21 9.90 -1.20 15.90
CA GLY A 21 10.22 0.13 16.40
C GLY A 21 10.53 1.18 15.31
N GLY A 22 10.91 2.38 15.76
CA GLY A 22 11.29 3.48 14.87
C GLY A 22 10.11 4.38 14.45
N THR A 23 10.33 5.20 13.41
CA THR A 23 9.43 6.31 13.02
C THR A 23 9.28 6.47 11.51
N VAL A 24 9.46 5.38 10.75
CA VAL A 24 9.30 5.42 9.30
C VAL A 24 7.87 5.81 8.93
N ARG A 25 7.74 6.55 7.84
CA ARG A 25 6.43 6.97 7.32
C ARG A 25 6.20 6.37 5.95
N THR A 26 5.03 5.79 5.73
CA THR A 26 4.79 4.97 4.55
C THR A 26 3.51 5.35 3.81
N LYS A 27 3.57 5.32 2.48
CA LYS A 27 2.39 5.50 1.63
C LYS A 27 2.33 4.52 0.47
N TRP A 28 1.12 4.15 0.04
CA TRP A 28 0.90 3.25 -1.10
C TRP A 28 1.65 1.93 -0.92
N LEU A 29 1.32 1.24 0.18
CA LEU A 29 1.86 -0.08 0.49
C LEU A 29 0.83 -1.14 0.12
N VAL A 30 1.30 -2.23 -0.48
CA VAL A 30 0.48 -3.39 -0.83
C VAL A 30 1.04 -4.62 -0.12
N SER A 31 0.19 -5.32 0.63
CA SER A 31 0.39 -6.69 1.09
C SER A 31 -0.64 -7.55 0.36
N ALA A 32 -0.17 -8.46 -0.50
CA ALA A 32 -1.05 -9.25 -1.36
C ALA A 32 -0.70 -10.73 -1.24
N PHE A 33 -1.68 -11.53 -0.83
CA PHE A 33 -1.60 -12.99 -0.75
C PHE A 33 -0.42 -13.49 0.09
N CYS A 34 -0.04 -12.73 1.13
CA CYS A 34 0.95 -13.13 2.10
C CYS A 34 0.34 -14.23 3.00
N ALA A 35 1.12 -15.26 3.32
CA ALA A 35 0.63 -16.41 4.07
C ALA A 35 0.41 -16.12 5.57
N ASP A 36 0.95 -15.00 6.04
CA ASP A 36 0.82 -14.53 7.41
C ASP A 36 0.09 -13.18 7.49
N ASP A 37 0.46 -12.29 8.40
CA ASP A 37 -0.27 -11.05 8.63
C ASP A 37 -0.07 -10.01 7.52
N GLY A 38 -1.08 -9.18 7.31
CA GLY A 38 -1.03 -8.13 6.30
C GLY A 38 -0.03 -7.03 6.67
N PHE A 39 -0.23 -6.43 7.84
CA PHE A 39 0.60 -5.36 8.40
C PHE A 39 0.69 -5.53 9.92
N ASP A 40 1.91 -5.61 10.42
CA ASP A 40 2.25 -5.74 11.83
C ASP A 40 3.23 -4.63 12.28
N TRP A 41 3.23 -4.36 13.58
CA TRP A 41 4.24 -3.58 14.26
C TRP A 41 4.48 -4.07 15.68
N ASP A 42 5.68 -3.78 16.17
CA ASP A 42 6.11 -4.10 17.53
C ASP A 42 7.20 -3.09 18.00
N MET A 43 7.72 -3.29 19.20
CA MET A 43 8.91 -2.66 19.77
C MET A 43 8.82 -1.12 19.77
N GLY A 44 7.65 -0.59 20.12
CA GLY A 44 7.48 0.84 20.28
C GLY A 44 7.41 1.63 18.97
N PHE A 45 6.85 1.04 17.91
CA PHE A 45 6.74 1.70 16.61
C PHE A 45 5.87 2.96 16.68
N ARG A 46 6.35 4.06 16.09
CA ARG A 46 5.66 5.37 16.06
C ARG A 46 5.68 5.96 14.66
N GLY A 47 5.55 5.09 13.66
CA GLY A 47 5.49 5.50 12.27
C GLY A 47 4.15 6.11 11.90
N LYS A 48 4.03 6.47 10.63
CA LYS A 48 2.74 6.89 10.05
C LYS A 48 2.49 6.18 8.74
N GLY A 49 1.26 5.75 8.50
CA GLY A 49 0.84 5.02 7.29
C GLY A 49 -0.32 5.70 6.58
N GLN A 50 -0.31 5.74 5.25
CA GLN A 50 -1.49 6.11 4.46
C GLN A 50 -1.65 5.30 3.18
N PHE A 51 -2.88 4.95 2.80
CA PHE A 51 -3.16 4.15 1.61
C PHE A 51 -2.50 2.76 1.66
N TRP A 52 -2.55 2.13 2.83
CA TRP A 52 -2.16 0.73 3.00
C TRP A 52 -3.24 -0.17 2.44
N PHE A 53 -2.86 -1.15 1.64
CA PHE A 53 -3.78 -2.11 1.05
C PHE A 53 -3.33 -3.53 1.38
N SER A 54 -4.20 -4.30 2.02
CA SER A 54 -4.02 -5.73 2.25
C SER A 54 -5.13 -6.51 1.55
N VAL A 55 -4.76 -7.60 0.87
CA VAL A 55 -5.69 -8.61 0.34
C VAL A 55 -5.14 -10.01 0.59
N GLN A 56 -5.89 -10.82 1.34
CA GLN A 56 -5.45 -12.18 1.69
C GLN A 56 -5.82 -13.22 0.65
N GLY A 57 -5.03 -14.31 0.61
CA GLY A 57 -5.34 -15.53 -0.14
C GLY A 57 -6.44 -16.35 0.51
N THR A 58 -6.85 -17.43 -0.17
CA THR A 58 -7.84 -18.39 0.36
C THR A 58 -7.20 -19.69 0.85
N ASP A 59 -5.90 -19.86 0.62
CA ASP A 59 -5.12 -21.06 0.89
C ASP A 59 -4.29 -20.92 2.18
N GLU A 60 -3.48 -19.86 2.28
CA GLU A 60 -2.70 -19.51 3.48
C GLU A 60 -2.89 -18.01 3.78
N ALA A 61 -3.16 -17.67 5.05
CA ALA A 61 -3.31 -16.28 5.51
C ALA A 61 -3.32 -16.20 7.05
N GLY A 62 -2.72 -15.14 7.61
CA GLY A 62 -2.89 -14.74 9.01
C GLY A 62 -4.08 -13.79 9.18
N ARG A 63 -3.91 -12.76 10.00
CA ARG A 63 -4.83 -11.64 10.23
C ARG A 63 -4.54 -10.50 9.24
N GLY A 64 -5.45 -9.52 9.22
CA GLY A 64 -5.17 -8.28 8.50
C GLY A 64 -4.01 -7.53 9.14
N GLY A 65 -3.96 -7.51 10.46
CA GLY A 65 -2.80 -7.07 11.24
C GLY A 65 -2.82 -7.57 12.68
N GLU A 66 -1.71 -8.12 13.11
CA GLU A 66 -1.32 -8.28 14.51
C GLU A 66 -0.59 -7.01 14.92
N HIS A 67 -0.79 -6.49 16.14
CA HIS A 67 -0.23 -5.18 16.52
C HIS A 67 0.22 -5.24 17.97
N ASP A 68 1.54 -5.22 18.17
CA ASP A 68 2.16 -5.34 19.48
C ASP A 68 2.82 -4.04 19.97
N GLY A 69 2.79 -3.85 21.29
CA GLY A 69 3.34 -2.67 21.92
C GLY A 69 4.84 -2.81 22.18
N GLY A 70 5.24 -3.94 22.74
CA GLY A 70 6.63 -4.32 22.87
C GLY A 70 6.80 -5.80 23.20
N ASP A 71 7.83 -6.41 22.59
CA ASP A 71 8.34 -7.77 22.79
C ASP A 71 8.67 -8.15 24.26
N ASP A 72 9.96 -8.26 24.64
CA ASP A 72 10.38 -8.67 25.99
C ASP A 72 9.93 -7.72 27.13
N CYS A 73 9.46 -6.51 26.79
CA CYS A 73 9.13 -5.46 27.75
C CYS A 73 7.98 -4.55 27.27
N GLU A 74 6.75 -4.94 27.61
CA GLU A 74 5.51 -4.20 27.32
C GLU A 74 5.42 -2.79 27.94
N THR A 75 6.27 -2.49 28.93
CA THR A 75 6.28 -1.17 29.62
C THR A 75 7.43 -0.27 29.18
N CYS A 76 8.31 -0.76 28.32
CA CYS A 76 9.48 -0.02 27.89
C CYS A 76 9.10 1.12 26.94
N GLN A 77 9.75 2.28 27.13
CA GLN A 77 9.61 3.39 26.21
C GLN A 77 10.54 3.25 25.01
N PRO A 78 10.14 3.72 23.82
CA PRO A 78 8.84 4.36 23.54
C PRO A 78 7.67 3.38 23.44
N TYR A 79 6.46 3.79 23.85
CA TYR A 79 5.24 3.02 23.54
C TYR A 79 4.89 3.11 22.05
N THR A 80 4.32 2.03 21.51
CA THR A 80 3.76 1.98 20.16
C THR A 80 2.58 2.94 20.05
N LEU A 81 2.71 3.93 19.17
CA LEU A 81 1.72 4.99 18.93
C LEU A 81 1.74 5.39 17.44
N THR A 82 1.61 4.38 16.59
CA THR A 82 1.57 4.52 15.12
C THR A 82 0.24 5.09 14.66
N GLU A 83 0.27 5.98 13.65
CA GLU A 83 -0.95 6.55 13.05
C GLU A 83 -1.13 6.06 11.61
N VAL A 84 -2.21 5.36 11.33
CA VAL A 84 -2.60 4.89 10.00
C VAL A 84 -3.89 5.58 9.57
N SER A 85 -3.93 6.07 8.32
CA SER A 85 -5.17 6.59 7.74
C SER A 85 -5.44 6.03 6.35
N ASN A 86 -6.70 5.91 5.96
CA ASN A 86 -7.10 5.46 4.62
C ASN A 86 -6.50 4.11 4.26
N ALA A 87 -6.60 3.12 5.15
CA ALA A 87 -6.19 1.75 4.82
C ALA A 87 -7.38 0.90 4.35
N THR A 88 -7.13 -0.09 3.50
CA THR A 88 -8.14 -1.07 3.07
C THR A 88 -7.58 -2.46 3.31
N TYR A 89 -8.23 -3.22 4.19
CA TYR A 89 -7.90 -4.61 4.49
C TYR A 89 -9.03 -5.49 3.98
N ILE A 90 -8.69 -6.43 3.11
CA ILE A 90 -9.59 -7.43 2.55
C ILE A 90 -9.10 -8.79 3.02
N GLY A 91 -9.94 -9.48 3.81
CA GLY A 91 -9.60 -10.78 4.38
C GLY A 91 -9.62 -11.92 3.37
N SER A 92 -9.63 -13.16 3.82
CA SER A 92 -9.66 -14.35 2.96
C SER A 92 -11.04 -14.67 2.37
N GLY A 93 -12.10 -13.98 2.81
CA GLY A 93 -13.48 -14.18 2.38
C GLY A 93 -14.41 -14.55 3.53
N GLN A 94 -15.57 -13.89 3.64
CA GLN A 94 -16.57 -14.11 4.69
C GLN A 94 -17.00 -15.58 4.84
N TYR A 95 -17.02 -16.33 3.74
CA TYR A 95 -17.52 -17.70 3.70
C TYR A 95 -16.43 -18.73 3.37
N THR A 96 -15.17 -18.35 3.55
CA THR A 96 -14.03 -19.24 3.27
C THR A 96 -14.05 -20.44 4.20
N SER A 97 -14.10 -21.64 3.60
CA SER A 97 -14.14 -22.91 4.31
C SER A 97 -13.47 -24.01 3.46
N PRO A 98 -12.48 -24.77 3.99
CA PRO A 98 -11.89 -24.61 5.32
C PRO A 98 -11.20 -23.25 5.48
N LEU A 99 -10.94 -22.84 6.72
CA LEU A 99 -10.12 -21.65 6.97
C LEU A 99 -8.74 -21.85 6.32
N PRO A 100 -8.11 -20.77 5.79
CA PRO A 100 -6.74 -20.83 5.32
C PRO A 100 -5.80 -21.41 6.39
N GLY A 101 -4.70 -22.02 5.96
CA GLY A 101 -3.56 -22.26 6.85
C GLY A 101 -2.87 -20.95 7.25
N GLY A 102 -1.73 -21.04 7.95
CA GLY A 102 -1.00 -19.87 8.45
C GLY A 102 -1.25 -19.55 9.93
N ASP A 103 -0.86 -18.36 10.37
CA ASP A 103 -1.03 -17.91 11.76
C ASP A 103 -2.39 -17.27 12.02
N GLY A 104 -3.43 -18.11 12.02
CA GLY A 104 -4.74 -17.72 12.55
C GLY A 104 -5.45 -16.65 11.70
N ASN A 105 -6.20 -17.11 10.71
CA ASN A 105 -7.16 -16.28 9.97
C ASN A 105 -8.46 -16.02 10.77
N ASP A 106 -8.35 -15.51 11.99
CA ASP A 106 -9.46 -15.42 12.95
C ASP A 106 -10.00 -14.01 13.21
N LEU A 107 -9.23 -12.99 12.83
CA LEU A 107 -9.55 -11.58 13.06
C LEU A 107 -9.14 -10.73 11.86
N ALA A 108 -9.76 -9.56 11.70
CA ALA A 108 -9.19 -8.54 10.83
C ALA A 108 -7.98 -7.88 11.49
N ILE A 109 -8.11 -7.40 12.72
CA ILE A 109 -6.98 -6.84 13.46
C ILE A 109 -7.01 -7.22 14.95
N ILE A 110 -5.84 -7.29 15.57
CA ILE A 110 -5.68 -7.48 17.01
C ILE A 110 -4.64 -6.50 17.57
N PHE A 111 -4.84 -6.03 18.80
CA PHE A 111 -3.85 -5.22 19.53
C PHE A 111 -3.48 -5.90 20.84
N ARG A 112 -2.18 -6.16 21.07
CA ARG A 112 -1.65 -6.86 22.26
C ARG A 112 -0.41 -6.18 22.81
N ASP A 113 0.12 -6.74 23.89
CA ASP A 113 1.41 -6.39 24.48
C ASP A 113 1.52 -4.88 24.74
N ASN A 114 0.43 -4.31 25.26
CA ASN A 114 0.29 -2.89 25.58
C ASN A 114 0.41 -1.94 24.36
N SER A 115 0.03 -2.41 23.16
CA SER A 115 0.00 -1.60 21.94
C SER A 115 -1.03 -0.48 22.03
N GLY A 116 -0.59 0.72 21.67
CA GLY A 116 -1.48 1.80 21.27
C GLY A 116 -1.75 1.77 19.77
N GLY A 117 -1.99 2.94 19.20
CA GLY A 117 -2.07 3.13 17.76
C GLY A 117 -3.41 3.67 17.27
N PHE A 118 -3.40 4.25 16.09
CA PHE A 118 -4.53 5.02 15.58
C PHE A 118 -4.89 4.57 14.17
N TYR A 119 -6.13 4.18 13.95
CA TYR A 119 -6.70 3.96 12.61
C TYR A 119 -7.79 4.97 12.30
N TYR A 120 -7.61 5.67 11.18
CA TYR A 120 -8.54 6.70 10.71
C TYR A 120 -9.04 6.40 9.28
N ASN A 121 -10.34 6.52 9.04
CA ASN A 121 -10.92 6.48 7.69
C ASN A 121 -10.61 5.19 6.90
N SER A 122 -10.47 4.06 7.57
CA SER A 122 -10.04 2.78 6.99
C SER A 122 -11.22 1.83 6.75
N ILE A 123 -11.00 0.79 5.96
CA ILE A 123 -12.00 -0.22 5.62
C ILE A 123 -11.44 -1.59 5.99
N PHE A 124 -12.15 -2.33 6.83
CA PHE A 124 -11.88 -3.72 7.15
C PHE A 124 -13.05 -4.55 6.63
N THR A 125 -12.78 -5.44 5.66
CA THR A 125 -13.85 -6.21 5.03
C THR A 125 -13.48 -7.61 4.58
N ASP A 126 -14.50 -8.46 4.46
CA ASP A 126 -14.41 -9.79 3.84
C ASP A 126 -13.44 -10.76 4.55
N PHE A 127 -13.48 -10.79 5.88
CA PHE A 127 -12.74 -11.72 6.73
C PHE A 127 -13.59 -12.93 7.13
N SER A 128 -12.95 -14.10 7.23
CA SER A 128 -13.62 -15.39 7.47
C SER A 128 -14.22 -15.54 8.87
N GLN A 129 -13.81 -14.71 9.84
CA GLN A 129 -14.26 -14.76 11.23
C GLN A 129 -14.62 -13.36 11.75
N SER A 130 -14.09 -12.92 12.89
CA SER A 130 -14.47 -11.66 13.55
C SER A 130 -13.60 -10.46 13.12
N GLY A 131 -13.95 -9.25 13.56
CA GLY A 131 -13.26 -8.02 13.15
C GLY A 131 -12.08 -7.66 14.02
N ILE A 132 -12.30 -7.53 15.32
CA ILE A 132 -11.28 -6.94 16.20
C ILE A 132 -11.22 -7.60 17.58
N ASN A 133 -9.99 -7.70 18.08
CA ASN A 133 -9.69 -7.96 19.48
C ASN A 133 -8.72 -6.91 20.04
N ILE A 134 -8.93 -6.52 21.29
CA ILE A 134 -8.00 -5.67 22.06
C ILE A 134 -7.71 -6.40 23.35
N GLU A 135 -6.43 -6.65 23.62
CA GLU A 135 -5.99 -7.33 24.84
C GLU A 135 -6.52 -6.65 26.12
N ASP A 136 -7.01 -7.47 27.04
CA ASP A 136 -7.58 -7.09 28.34
C ASP A 136 -7.06 -8.09 29.39
N LEU A 137 -6.02 -7.70 30.13
CA LEU A 137 -5.34 -8.55 31.10
C LEU A 137 -5.95 -8.39 32.48
N ALA A 138 -6.01 -9.49 33.26
CA ALA A 138 -6.48 -9.42 34.65
C ALA A 138 -5.55 -8.58 35.56
N SER A 139 -4.28 -8.43 35.16
CA SER A 139 -3.28 -7.60 35.81
C SER A 139 -2.12 -7.36 34.85
N GLY A 140 -1.53 -6.16 34.87
CA GLY A 140 -0.47 -5.77 33.95
C GLY A 140 -0.82 -4.47 33.23
N GLU A 141 0.03 -4.04 32.31
CA GLU A 141 -0.35 -3.03 31.32
C GLU A 141 -0.88 -3.78 30.10
N ASP A 142 -1.89 -3.24 29.43
CA ASP A 142 -2.55 -3.90 28.29
C ASP A 142 -3.05 -2.89 27.26
N SER A 143 -3.40 -3.40 26.07
CA SER A 143 -3.92 -2.55 24.99
C SER A 143 -5.28 -1.93 25.32
N ARG A 144 -6.08 -2.54 26.20
CA ARG A 144 -7.32 -1.93 26.71
C ARG A 144 -7.03 -0.64 27.47
N SER A 145 -6.03 -0.61 28.33
CA SER A 145 -5.63 0.60 29.05
C SER A 145 -5.22 1.72 28.07
N ARG A 146 -4.64 1.38 26.92
CA ARG A 146 -4.37 2.35 25.84
C ARG A 146 -5.62 2.89 25.20
N LEU A 147 -6.61 2.05 24.93
CA LEU A 147 -7.91 2.46 24.42
C LEU A 147 -8.58 3.44 25.41
N GLU A 148 -8.63 3.10 26.69
CA GLU A 148 -9.26 3.91 27.75
C GLU A 148 -8.54 5.25 27.97
N ASN A 149 -7.21 5.28 27.82
CA ASN A 149 -6.41 6.50 27.91
C ASN A 149 -6.40 7.35 26.63
N GLY A 150 -6.96 6.84 25.53
CA GLY A 150 -6.97 7.52 24.22
C GLY A 150 -5.64 7.44 23.46
N ASP A 151 -4.76 6.52 23.86
CA ASP A 151 -3.51 6.15 23.17
C ASP A 151 -3.74 5.08 22.09
N LEU A 152 -4.91 4.45 22.09
CA LEU A 152 -5.43 3.63 20.99
C LEU A 152 -6.75 4.23 20.52
N LYS A 153 -6.90 4.49 19.20
CA LYS A 153 -8.17 4.98 18.64
C LYS A 153 -8.50 4.37 17.29
N LEU A 154 -9.78 4.07 17.13
CA LEU A 154 -10.36 3.60 15.88
C LEU A 154 -11.47 4.60 15.51
N GLU A 155 -11.21 5.45 14.52
CA GLU A 155 -12.17 6.48 14.12
C GLU A 155 -12.48 6.42 12.63
N ASN A 156 -13.75 6.61 12.28
CA ASN A 156 -14.23 6.73 10.91
C ASN A 156 -13.97 5.47 10.07
N ASN A 157 -13.89 4.29 10.69
CA ASN A 157 -13.59 3.04 9.99
C ASN A 157 -14.86 2.25 9.63
N PHE A 158 -14.82 1.58 8.48
CA PHE A 158 -15.86 0.63 8.06
C PHE A 158 -15.52 -0.78 8.53
N TRP A 159 -16.52 -1.46 9.08
CA TRP A 159 -16.44 -2.84 9.55
C TRP A 159 -17.59 -3.64 8.95
N TRP A 160 -17.29 -4.51 7.98
CA TRP A 160 -18.31 -5.32 7.32
C TRP A 160 -17.78 -6.60 6.67
N GLY A 161 -18.62 -7.59 6.43
CA GLY A 161 -18.23 -8.80 5.70
C GLY A 161 -17.41 -9.76 6.57
N PHE A 162 -17.93 -10.10 7.74
CA PHE A 162 -17.29 -10.97 8.72
C PHE A 162 -18.03 -12.31 8.81
N GLY A 163 -17.30 -13.43 8.79
CA GLY A 163 -17.92 -14.76 8.77
C GLY A 163 -18.76 -15.05 10.02
N ASP A 164 -18.38 -14.47 11.16
CA ASP A 164 -19.14 -14.54 12.41
C ASP A 164 -20.40 -13.66 12.40
N GLY A 165 -20.51 -12.73 11.46
CA GLY A 165 -21.69 -11.89 11.24
C GLY A 165 -21.37 -10.39 11.12
N ASN A 166 -22.33 -9.66 10.55
CA ASN A 166 -22.23 -8.22 10.26
C ASN A 166 -23.00 -7.36 11.26
N VAL A 167 -22.98 -7.77 12.53
CA VAL A 167 -23.52 -7.00 13.66
C VAL A 167 -22.40 -6.75 14.65
N LEU A 168 -22.55 -5.72 15.48
CA LEU A 168 -21.49 -5.25 16.37
C LEU A 168 -20.87 -6.37 17.23
N ASP A 169 -21.70 -7.18 17.90
CA ASP A 169 -21.24 -8.26 18.78
C ASP A 169 -20.52 -9.40 18.05
N SER A 170 -20.81 -9.59 16.74
CA SER A 170 -20.09 -10.55 15.90
C SER A 170 -18.73 -10.02 15.45
N ILE A 171 -18.63 -8.70 15.26
CA ILE A 171 -17.42 -8.02 14.78
C ILE A 171 -16.44 -7.81 15.94
N ALA A 172 -16.94 -7.34 17.08
CA ALA A 172 -16.20 -7.07 18.30
C ALA A 172 -16.78 -7.91 19.44
N LYS A 173 -16.22 -9.08 19.68
CA LYS A 173 -16.72 -10.05 20.67
C LYS A 173 -16.57 -9.60 22.13
N GLN A 174 -15.74 -8.58 22.37
CA GLN A 174 -15.53 -7.99 23.68
C GLN A 174 -16.48 -6.81 23.87
N ASP A 175 -17.33 -6.85 24.90
CA ASP A 175 -18.37 -5.83 25.16
C ASP A 175 -17.83 -4.39 25.19
N PHE A 176 -16.62 -4.19 25.73
CA PHE A 176 -16.00 -2.86 25.79
C PHE A 176 -15.56 -2.35 24.42
N VAL A 177 -15.08 -3.25 23.55
CA VAL A 177 -14.68 -2.92 22.16
C VAL A 177 -15.91 -2.65 21.32
N ALA A 178 -16.96 -3.47 21.45
CA ALA A 178 -18.26 -3.22 20.83
C ALA A 178 -18.82 -1.84 21.23
N SER A 179 -18.86 -1.55 22.53
CA SER A 179 -19.31 -0.26 23.06
C SER A 179 -18.47 0.91 22.52
N TYR A 180 -17.15 0.73 22.38
CA TYR A 180 -16.27 1.74 21.80
C TYR A 180 -16.59 1.99 20.33
N LEU A 181 -16.77 0.95 19.52
CA LEU A 181 -17.08 1.10 18.09
C LEU A 181 -18.45 1.75 17.85
N ASP A 182 -19.46 1.48 18.68
CA ASP A 182 -20.80 2.10 18.59
C ASP A 182 -20.83 3.54 19.11
N GLY A 183 -20.18 3.79 20.23
CA GLY A 183 -20.29 5.06 20.96
C GLY A 183 -19.26 6.13 20.58
N THR A 184 -18.08 5.73 20.11
CA THR A 184 -16.92 6.63 19.94
C THR A 184 -16.28 6.48 18.56
N GLY A 185 -15.78 7.59 18.01
CA GLY A 185 -14.98 7.57 16.78
C GLY A 185 -15.75 7.49 15.47
N ASN A 186 -17.09 7.39 15.47
CA ASN A 186 -17.90 7.38 14.23
C ASN A 186 -17.53 6.20 13.30
N ASN A 187 -17.41 4.99 13.86
CA ASN A 187 -17.21 3.77 13.09
C ASN A 187 -18.54 3.31 12.44
N PHE A 188 -18.43 2.62 11.31
CA PHE A 188 -19.57 2.23 10.48
C PHE A 188 -19.69 0.71 10.40
N ILE A 189 -20.72 0.15 11.04
CA ILE A 189 -21.11 -1.27 10.86
C ILE A 189 -22.00 -1.36 9.61
N GLN A 190 -21.39 -1.16 8.44
CA GLN A 190 -22.08 -1.02 7.17
C GLN A 190 -21.21 -1.50 6.01
N ASN A 191 -21.83 -2.09 4.99
CA ASN A 191 -21.14 -2.47 3.75
C ASN A 191 -20.46 -1.25 3.09
N PRO A 192 -19.13 -1.24 2.91
CA PRO A 192 -18.43 -0.14 2.23
C PRO A 192 -18.73 -0.06 0.73
N GLN A 193 -19.33 -1.10 0.14
CA GLN A 193 -19.62 -1.24 -1.28
C GLN A 193 -18.37 -1.16 -2.16
N ILE A 194 -17.36 -1.99 -1.86
CA ILE A 194 -16.21 -2.20 -2.74
C ILE A 194 -16.69 -2.76 -4.09
N ASN A 195 -16.15 -2.25 -5.20
CA ASN A 195 -16.63 -2.55 -6.55
C ASN A 195 -16.56 -4.04 -6.87
N ASN A 196 -15.41 -4.67 -6.62
CA ASN A 196 -15.25 -6.10 -6.82
C ASN A 196 -14.10 -6.66 -5.98
N ILE A 197 -14.36 -7.71 -5.22
CA ILE A 197 -13.33 -8.44 -4.48
C ILE A 197 -13.06 -9.76 -5.20
N SER A 198 -11.84 -9.92 -5.71
CA SER A 198 -11.36 -11.16 -6.30
C SER A 198 -10.02 -11.54 -5.69
N ARG A 199 -9.80 -12.85 -5.58
CA ARG A 199 -8.54 -13.47 -5.15
C ARG A 199 -7.96 -14.38 -6.25
N ASP A 200 -8.62 -14.41 -7.40
CA ASP A 200 -8.20 -15.14 -8.59
C ASP A 200 -8.07 -14.19 -9.80
N GLU A 201 -7.26 -14.61 -10.76
CA GLU A 201 -6.99 -13.90 -12.02
C GLU A 201 -8.19 -13.88 -12.98
N THR A 202 -9.29 -14.56 -12.66
CA THR A 202 -10.42 -14.76 -13.60
C THR A 202 -11.53 -13.76 -13.41
N SER A 203 -11.68 -13.23 -12.19
CA SER A 203 -12.75 -12.30 -11.82
C SER A 203 -12.27 -10.89 -11.48
N SER A 204 -10.96 -10.66 -11.54
CA SER A 204 -10.27 -9.37 -11.48
C SER A 204 -10.71 -8.38 -10.38
N LEU A 205 -9.85 -8.19 -9.39
CA LEU A 205 -10.00 -7.32 -8.22
C LEU A 205 -10.14 -5.83 -8.56
N ASP A 206 -11.16 -5.17 -8.01
CA ASP A 206 -11.31 -3.71 -7.99
C ASP A 206 -11.60 -3.25 -6.55
N PRO A 207 -10.56 -2.91 -5.78
CA PRO A 207 -10.68 -2.59 -4.35
C PRO A 207 -11.18 -1.16 -4.09
N ARG A 208 -11.58 -0.42 -5.13
CA ARG A 208 -12.19 0.91 -4.95
C ARG A 208 -13.58 0.78 -4.32
N PRO A 209 -13.96 1.68 -3.42
CA PRO A 209 -15.36 1.87 -3.09
C PRO A 209 -16.16 2.31 -4.32
N ASN A 210 -17.44 1.95 -4.35
CA ASN A 210 -18.38 2.45 -5.34
C ASN A 210 -18.45 3.99 -5.28
N PRO A 211 -18.35 4.73 -6.40
CA PRO A 211 -18.38 6.19 -6.42
C PRO A 211 -19.61 6.85 -5.77
N THR A 212 -20.71 6.12 -5.67
CA THR A 212 -21.97 6.57 -5.06
C THR A 212 -22.26 5.88 -3.72
N GLY A 213 -21.34 5.04 -3.26
CA GLY A 213 -21.47 4.25 -2.05
C GLY A 213 -21.10 5.01 -0.77
N PRO A 214 -21.30 4.37 0.40
CA PRO A 214 -21.11 5.01 1.70
C PRO A 214 -19.64 5.33 1.99
N ALA A 215 -18.71 4.53 1.47
CA ALA A 215 -17.27 4.78 1.63
C ALA A 215 -16.70 5.79 0.61
N ALA A 216 -17.54 6.37 -0.27
CA ALA A 216 -17.06 7.21 -1.36
C ALA A 216 -16.68 8.64 -0.94
N ASN A 217 -17.26 9.14 0.15
CA ASN A 217 -17.08 10.52 0.60
C ASN A 217 -17.38 10.67 2.10
N GLY A 218 -16.83 11.72 2.74
CA GLY A 218 -17.08 12.07 4.14
C GLY A 218 -15.90 11.81 5.09
N ALA A 219 -14.82 11.19 4.60
CA ALA A 219 -13.62 10.97 5.41
C ALA A 219 -12.97 12.30 5.82
N ASN A 220 -12.44 12.34 7.04
CA ASN A 220 -11.72 13.48 7.59
C ASN A 220 -10.33 13.02 8.03
N VAL A 221 -9.34 13.32 7.21
CA VAL A 221 -7.95 12.91 7.44
C VAL A 221 -7.32 13.76 8.56
N PRO A 222 -6.49 13.19 9.45
CA PRO A 222 -5.82 13.96 10.49
C PRO A 222 -5.04 15.16 9.92
N SER A 223 -5.03 16.27 10.69
CA SER A 223 -4.36 17.53 10.31
C SER A 223 -2.84 17.45 10.55
N ASP A 224 -2.17 16.55 9.82
CA ASP A 224 -0.71 16.41 9.79
C ASP A 224 -0.22 16.56 8.33
N PRO A 225 0.85 17.33 8.06
CA PRO A 225 1.39 17.51 6.71
C PRO A 225 1.83 16.23 6.01
N PHE A 226 2.05 15.14 6.75
CA PHE A 226 2.32 13.83 6.17
C PHE A 226 1.11 13.29 5.41
N PHE A 227 -0.09 13.42 5.95
CA PHE A 227 -1.27 12.80 5.35
C PHE A 227 -1.80 13.62 4.17
N THR A 228 -1.96 12.95 3.04
CA THR A 228 -2.67 13.49 1.88
C THR A 228 -4.14 13.69 2.27
N GLN A 229 -4.62 14.92 2.17
CA GLN A 229 -6.01 15.23 2.48
C GLN A 229 -6.91 14.70 1.36
N VAL A 230 -7.72 13.69 1.70
CA VAL A 230 -8.70 13.07 0.82
C VAL A 230 -10.06 13.05 1.52
N ASN A 231 -11.14 12.92 0.75
CA ASN A 231 -12.49 12.90 1.28
C ASN A 231 -13.15 11.52 1.26
N TYR A 232 -12.48 10.46 0.77
CA TYR A 232 -13.00 9.10 0.69
C TYR A 232 -12.38 8.19 1.77
N TYR A 233 -13.02 7.06 2.04
CA TYR A 233 -12.55 6.05 2.99
C TYR A 233 -11.75 4.96 2.29
N GLY A 234 -10.82 4.34 3.02
CA GLY A 234 -9.95 3.30 2.49
C GLY A 234 -8.84 3.84 1.59
N ALA A 235 -8.08 2.91 1.00
CA ALA A 235 -6.84 3.18 0.29
C ALA A 235 -7.02 3.73 -1.14
N PHE A 236 -8.22 3.65 -1.69
CA PHE A 236 -8.46 3.90 -3.11
C PHE A 236 -9.50 4.98 -3.33
N ASP A 237 -9.18 5.96 -4.19
CA ASP A 237 -10.12 6.97 -4.63
C ASP A 237 -11.21 6.32 -5.49
N PRO A 238 -12.50 6.42 -5.11
CA PRO A 238 -13.62 5.87 -5.87
C PRO A 238 -13.68 6.38 -7.31
N ASN A 239 -13.23 7.61 -7.54
CA ASN A 239 -13.35 8.31 -8.83
C ASN A 239 -12.04 8.35 -9.62
N ALA A 240 -10.95 7.81 -9.07
CA ALA A 240 -9.67 7.72 -9.75
C ALA A 240 -9.33 6.27 -10.12
N GLY A 241 -8.08 6.07 -10.50
CA GLY A 241 -7.55 4.79 -10.91
C GLY A 241 -7.01 4.00 -9.78
N LEU A 242 -6.78 2.73 -10.06
CA LEU A 242 -5.98 1.91 -9.19
C LEU A 242 -4.55 2.45 -9.23
N TRP A 243 -4.12 3.07 -8.14
CA TRP A 243 -2.74 3.54 -8.00
C TRP A 243 -1.74 2.39 -8.02
N THR A 244 -2.18 1.14 -7.83
CA THR A 244 -1.38 -0.09 -7.99
C THR A 244 -1.03 -0.38 -9.45
N GLN A 245 -1.74 0.22 -10.41
CA GLN A 245 -1.57 -0.10 -11.83
C GLN A 245 -0.16 0.19 -12.36
N GLY A 246 0.43 -0.79 -13.04
CA GLY A 246 1.65 -0.65 -13.82
C GLY A 246 2.96 -0.73 -13.04
N TRP A 247 2.92 -0.97 -11.72
CA TRP A 247 4.12 -1.22 -10.92
C TRP A 247 3.99 -2.39 -9.94
N THR A 248 2.79 -2.80 -9.58
CA THR A 248 2.57 -3.99 -8.73
C THR A 248 2.56 -5.29 -9.55
N ALA A 249 2.92 -6.40 -8.92
CA ALA A 249 2.67 -7.77 -9.32
C ALA A 249 1.16 -8.01 -9.50
N LEU A 250 0.31 -7.52 -8.58
CA LEU A 250 -1.16 -7.56 -8.77
C LEU A 250 -1.59 -7.02 -10.15
N SER A 251 -0.99 -5.92 -10.60
CA SER A 251 -1.28 -5.34 -11.91
C SER A 251 -0.61 -6.08 -13.06
N GLN A 252 0.58 -6.66 -12.86
CA GLN A 252 1.35 -7.34 -13.91
C GLN A 252 0.81 -8.73 -14.22
N GLU A 253 0.30 -9.43 -13.20
CA GLU A 253 -0.34 -10.74 -13.31
C GLU A 253 -1.84 -10.63 -13.69
N GLY A 254 -2.35 -9.41 -13.90
CA GLY A 254 -3.73 -9.19 -14.35
C GLY A 254 -4.78 -9.46 -13.27
N ILE A 255 -4.38 -9.53 -12.00
CA ILE A 255 -5.29 -9.77 -10.87
C ILE A 255 -6.24 -8.59 -10.67
N THR A 256 -5.86 -7.37 -11.01
CA THR A 256 -6.76 -6.21 -10.94
C THR A 256 -7.35 -5.85 -12.31
N ASP A 257 -8.68 -5.64 -12.42
CA ASP A 257 -9.30 -5.13 -13.65
C ASP A 257 -9.34 -3.61 -13.60
N VAL A 258 -8.45 -3.00 -14.35
CA VAL A 258 -8.78 -1.73 -14.98
C VAL A 258 -8.23 -1.76 -16.38
N ASN A 259 -9.07 -2.27 -17.30
CA ASN A 259 -9.03 -1.93 -18.71
C ASN A 259 -8.61 -0.46 -18.89
N GLU A 260 -7.70 -0.22 -19.84
CA GLU A 260 -7.00 1.04 -20.17
C GLU A 260 -7.92 2.27 -20.36
N THR A 261 -8.67 2.67 -19.34
CA THR A 261 -9.08 4.06 -19.17
C THR A 261 -7.87 4.77 -18.59
N LYS A 262 -6.94 5.02 -19.50
CA LYS A 262 -5.84 5.95 -19.36
C LYS A 262 -6.35 7.19 -18.63
N PHE A 263 -5.98 7.30 -17.35
CA PHE A 263 -6.27 8.47 -16.55
C PHE A 263 -5.76 9.71 -17.28
N ILE A 264 -6.66 10.59 -17.71
CA ILE A 264 -6.33 12.00 -17.94
C ILE A 264 -6.33 12.65 -16.56
N GLY A 265 -5.35 12.29 -15.71
CA GLY A 265 -5.30 12.76 -14.33
C GLY A 265 -4.41 11.96 -13.35
N ALA A 266 -3.92 10.77 -13.70
CA ALA A 266 -2.87 10.13 -12.92
C ALA A 266 -1.60 10.97 -13.09
N PRO A 267 -0.77 11.15 -12.03
CA PRO A 267 0.55 11.71 -12.24
C PRO A 267 1.27 10.82 -13.25
N GLU A 268 1.56 11.32 -14.45
CA GLU A 268 2.29 10.55 -15.45
C GLU A 268 3.63 10.16 -14.83
N THR A 269 3.79 8.89 -14.47
CA THR A 269 4.90 8.42 -13.63
C THR A 269 6.25 8.77 -14.27
N PHE A 270 7.25 9.06 -13.45
CA PHE A 270 8.62 9.19 -13.95
C PHE A 270 9.09 7.82 -14.44
N LYS A 271 9.21 7.64 -15.75
CA LYS A 271 9.50 6.34 -16.38
C LYS A 271 10.55 6.50 -17.45
N LEU A 272 11.42 5.51 -17.58
CA LEU A 272 12.36 5.37 -18.70
C LEU A 272 12.10 4.02 -19.37
N SER A 273 11.75 4.01 -20.66
CA SER A 273 11.48 2.77 -21.41
C SER A 273 12.76 2.12 -21.90
N GLN A 274 12.70 0.81 -22.18
CA GLN A 274 13.75 0.12 -22.92
C GLN A 274 13.87 0.77 -24.32
N ASN A 275 15.10 1.04 -24.76
CA ASN A 275 15.32 1.58 -26.10
C ASN A 275 14.84 0.57 -27.16
N TYR A 276 14.26 1.04 -28.26
CA TYR A 276 13.80 0.18 -29.36
C TYR A 276 14.28 0.72 -30.72
N PRO A 277 14.89 -0.14 -31.57
CA PRO A 277 15.24 -1.54 -31.31
C PRO A 277 16.35 -1.71 -30.24
N ASN A 278 16.48 -2.89 -29.65
CA ASN A 278 17.62 -3.32 -28.82
C ASN A 278 17.85 -4.84 -28.97
N PRO A 279 18.98 -5.32 -29.51
CA PRO A 279 20.12 -4.56 -30.04
C PRO A 279 19.74 -3.61 -31.18
N PHE A 280 20.53 -2.55 -31.40
CA PHE A 280 20.28 -1.55 -32.44
C PHE A 280 21.47 -1.33 -33.38
N ASN A 281 21.20 -0.82 -34.58
CA ASN A 281 22.20 -0.49 -35.60
C ASN A 281 21.72 0.59 -36.58
N PRO A 282 22.41 1.74 -36.73
CA PRO A 282 23.19 2.43 -35.71
C PRO A 282 22.29 3.29 -34.80
N SER A 283 20.98 3.33 -35.04
CA SER A 283 20.05 4.22 -34.34
C SER A 283 18.99 3.48 -33.51
N THR A 284 18.57 4.08 -32.40
CA THR A 284 17.49 3.59 -31.54
C THR A 284 16.65 4.74 -31.01
N LYS A 285 15.45 4.44 -30.50
CA LYS A 285 14.56 5.40 -29.84
C LYS A 285 14.53 5.14 -28.34
N ILE A 286 14.59 6.20 -27.56
CA ILE A 286 14.47 6.16 -26.10
C ILE A 286 13.23 6.96 -25.71
N ALA A 287 12.21 6.27 -25.21
CA ALA A 287 10.99 6.88 -24.69
C ALA A 287 11.07 7.03 -23.17
N PHE A 288 10.54 8.13 -22.64
CA PHE A 288 10.46 8.39 -21.20
C PHE A 288 9.29 9.31 -20.85
N SER A 289 8.92 9.38 -19.58
CA SER A 289 7.92 10.31 -19.06
C SER A 289 8.38 11.00 -17.79
N VAL A 290 7.88 12.21 -17.59
CA VAL A 290 8.23 13.09 -16.48
C VAL A 290 6.96 13.58 -15.81
N GLN A 291 6.88 13.46 -14.49
CA GLN A 291 5.66 13.70 -13.71
C GLN A 291 5.24 15.16 -13.63
N LYS A 292 6.20 16.07 -13.59
CA LYS A 292 5.98 17.51 -13.46
C LYS A 292 7.15 18.28 -14.05
N ASP A 293 6.93 19.57 -14.23
CA ASP A 293 7.91 20.51 -14.72
C ASP A 293 9.22 20.40 -13.94
N SER A 294 10.26 19.93 -14.61
CA SER A 294 11.55 19.66 -13.99
C SER A 294 12.71 19.85 -14.97
N LYS A 295 13.91 20.02 -14.40
CA LYS A 295 15.14 20.00 -15.18
C LYS A 295 15.47 18.54 -15.50
N VAL A 296 15.33 18.19 -16.77
CA VAL A 296 15.55 16.83 -17.28
C VAL A 296 16.93 16.73 -17.92
N LYS A 297 17.64 15.65 -17.62
CA LYS A 297 18.92 15.32 -18.24
C LYS A 297 18.95 13.85 -18.64
N LEU A 298 19.16 13.57 -19.92
CA LEU A 298 19.29 12.21 -20.46
C LEU A 298 20.70 12.05 -21.01
N THR A 299 21.49 11.17 -20.42
CA THR A 299 22.88 10.92 -20.81
C THR A 299 23.10 9.48 -21.22
N VAL A 300 24.11 9.25 -22.06
CA VAL A 300 24.59 7.93 -22.45
C VAL A 300 26.05 7.79 -22.01
N THR A 301 26.38 6.67 -21.37
CA THR A 301 27.72 6.32 -20.92
C THR A 301 28.16 4.97 -21.48
N ASN A 302 29.47 4.78 -21.63
CA ASN A 302 30.06 3.46 -21.89
C ASN A 302 30.24 2.67 -20.58
N ILE A 303 30.70 1.41 -20.67
CA ILE A 303 30.91 0.54 -19.51
C ILE A 303 31.95 1.06 -18.50
N LEU A 304 32.79 2.02 -18.89
CA LEU A 304 33.79 2.67 -18.03
C LEU A 304 33.21 3.93 -17.34
N GLY A 305 31.92 4.22 -17.52
CA GLY A 305 31.24 5.38 -16.95
C GLY A 305 31.51 6.70 -17.69
N GLN A 306 32.20 6.67 -18.82
CA GLN A 306 32.48 7.88 -19.60
C GLN A 306 31.23 8.31 -20.37
N VAL A 307 30.85 9.58 -20.25
CA VAL A 307 29.73 10.16 -21.00
C VAL A 307 30.10 10.25 -22.48
N VAL A 308 29.37 9.50 -23.32
CA VAL A 308 29.55 9.48 -24.77
C VAL A 308 28.51 10.31 -25.51
N ALA A 309 27.37 10.61 -24.88
CA ALA A 309 26.37 11.54 -25.41
C ALA A 309 25.51 12.17 -24.31
N VAL A 310 25.04 13.39 -24.55
CA VAL A 310 23.98 14.05 -23.76
C VAL A 310 22.83 14.32 -24.72
N LEU A 311 21.73 13.59 -24.55
CA LEU A 311 20.59 13.61 -25.46
C LEU A 311 19.59 14.71 -25.09
N ILE A 312 19.46 15.00 -23.80
CA ILE A 312 18.66 16.10 -23.26
C ILE A 312 19.40 16.73 -22.09
N ASN A 313 19.33 18.06 -21.98
CA ASN A 313 19.73 18.80 -20.79
C ASN A 313 18.96 20.13 -20.73
N GLY A 314 17.85 20.19 -20.00
CA GLY A 314 17.06 21.41 -19.89
C GLY A 314 15.70 21.22 -19.20
N GLN A 315 14.97 22.32 -19.06
CA GLN A 315 13.62 22.30 -18.49
C GLN A 315 12.65 21.59 -19.44
N ARG A 316 11.80 20.72 -18.89
CA ARG A 316 10.73 20.03 -19.60
C ARG A 316 9.46 20.06 -18.75
N PRO A 317 8.30 20.39 -19.34
CA PRO A 317 7.01 20.20 -18.68
C PRO A 317 6.77 18.72 -18.33
N GLY A 318 5.81 18.47 -17.44
CA GLY A 318 5.26 17.11 -17.28
C GLY A 318 4.76 16.56 -18.63
N GLY A 319 5.08 15.30 -18.93
CA GLY A 319 4.69 14.68 -20.20
C GLY A 319 5.55 13.50 -20.65
N LYS A 320 5.18 12.94 -21.81
CA LYS A 320 5.90 11.86 -22.50
C LYS A 320 6.80 12.40 -23.61
N TYR A 321 7.98 11.82 -23.73
CA TYR A 321 9.01 12.24 -24.67
C TYR A 321 9.65 11.03 -25.34
N GLU A 322 10.10 11.21 -26.58
CA GLU A 322 10.89 10.24 -27.33
C GLU A 322 12.11 10.95 -27.92
N VAL A 323 13.28 10.34 -27.82
CA VAL A 323 14.52 10.86 -28.39
C VAL A 323 15.16 9.81 -29.28
N ASN A 324 15.58 10.22 -30.47
CA ASN A 324 16.41 9.40 -31.34
C ASN A 324 17.87 9.49 -30.88
N PHE A 325 18.50 8.34 -30.71
CA PHE A 325 19.94 8.23 -30.47
C PHE A 325 20.60 7.59 -31.69
N ASP A 326 21.51 8.32 -32.34
CA ASP A 326 22.35 7.83 -33.42
C ASP A 326 23.76 7.58 -32.89
N ALA A 327 24.19 6.31 -32.96
CA ALA A 327 25.46 5.83 -32.45
C ALA A 327 26.45 5.47 -33.57
N GLN A 328 26.31 6.02 -34.77
CA GLN A 328 27.16 5.68 -35.93
C GLN A 328 28.67 5.79 -35.61
N ASN A 329 29.06 6.76 -34.78
CA ASN A 329 30.45 7.02 -34.39
C ASN A 329 30.94 6.24 -33.15
N LEU A 330 30.11 5.37 -32.58
CA LEU A 330 30.45 4.56 -31.41
C LEU A 330 30.79 3.11 -31.80
N PRO A 331 31.70 2.42 -31.09
CA PRO A 331 31.98 1.00 -31.34
C PRO A 331 30.83 0.10 -30.88
N SER A 332 30.67 -1.09 -31.49
CA SER A 332 29.75 -2.11 -30.99
C SER A 332 30.03 -2.43 -29.53
N GLY A 333 28.98 -2.60 -28.73
CA GLY A 333 29.14 -2.84 -27.30
C GLY A 333 27.92 -2.46 -26.48
N ILE A 334 28.12 -2.52 -25.16
CA ILE A 334 27.10 -2.20 -24.17
C ILE A 334 27.24 -0.73 -23.76
N TYR A 335 26.10 -0.04 -23.69
CA TYR A 335 25.99 1.33 -23.20
C TYR A 335 24.89 1.42 -22.14
N ILE A 336 25.01 2.40 -21.25
CA ILE A 336 24.01 2.70 -20.23
C ILE A 336 23.47 4.10 -20.51
N TYR A 337 22.15 4.26 -20.49
CA TYR A 337 21.51 5.57 -20.58
C TYR A 337 20.76 5.88 -19.29
N THR A 338 20.93 7.11 -18.81
CA THR A 338 20.45 7.56 -17.50
C THR A 338 19.60 8.82 -17.67
N LEU A 339 18.37 8.76 -17.15
CA LEU A 339 17.43 9.86 -17.08
C LEU A 339 17.44 10.43 -15.65
N GLU A 340 17.69 11.73 -15.53
CA GLU A 340 17.64 12.50 -14.29
C GLU A 340 16.51 13.55 -14.41
N ALA A 341 15.65 13.66 -13.39
CA ALA A 341 14.65 14.73 -13.28
C ALA A 341 14.46 15.14 -11.80
N GLY A 342 15.04 16.27 -11.41
CA GLY A 342 15.06 16.66 -9.99
C GLY A 342 15.88 15.69 -9.14
N SER A 343 15.25 15.05 -8.14
CA SER A 343 15.86 14.02 -7.29
C SER A 343 15.74 12.60 -7.85
N MET A 344 14.98 12.40 -8.93
CA MET A 344 14.73 11.08 -9.49
C MET A 344 15.77 10.72 -10.55
N VAL A 345 16.25 9.48 -10.52
CA VAL A 345 17.24 8.95 -11.46
C VAL A 345 16.88 7.51 -11.85
N ILE A 346 16.77 7.23 -13.15
CA ILE A 346 16.58 5.86 -13.67
C ILE A 346 17.63 5.59 -14.75
N SER A 347 18.22 4.40 -14.76
CA SER A 347 19.17 3.96 -15.78
C SER A 347 18.73 2.66 -16.45
N LYS A 348 19.07 2.50 -17.73
CA LYS A 348 18.86 1.27 -18.50
C LYS A 348 20.04 0.97 -19.41
N LYS A 349 20.15 -0.30 -19.81
CA LYS A 349 21.21 -0.82 -20.67
C LYS A 349 20.72 -0.91 -22.12
N MET A 350 21.59 -0.63 -23.08
CA MET A 350 21.37 -0.88 -24.51
C MET A 350 22.59 -1.53 -25.17
N THR A 351 22.36 -2.26 -26.26
CA THR A 351 23.39 -2.98 -27.01
C THR A 351 23.46 -2.46 -28.45
N LEU A 352 24.59 -1.85 -28.82
CA LEU A 352 24.89 -1.46 -30.20
C LEU A 352 25.57 -2.63 -30.92
N LEU A 353 25.04 -3.02 -32.08
CA LEU A 353 25.58 -4.10 -32.90
C LEU A 353 25.80 -3.58 -34.33
N LYS A 354 27.06 -3.38 -34.73
CA LYS A 354 27.42 -3.01 -36.11
C LYS A 354 27.46 -4.18 -37.06
#